data_AF-A0A0N5D779-F1
#
_entry.id   AF-A0A0N5D779-F1
#
_cell.length_a   1.000
_cell.length_b   1.000
_cell.length_c   1.000
_cell.angle_alpha   90.00
_cell.angle_beta   90.00
_cell.angle_gamma   90.00
#
_symmetry.space_group_name_H-M   'P 1'
#
loop_
_entity.id
_entity.type
_entity.pdbx_description
1 polymer ?
#
loop_
_entity_poly.entity_id
_entity_poly.type
_entity_poly.pdbx_seq_one_letter_code
_entity_poly.pdbx_strand_id
1 'polypeptide(L)'
;MRVKLILLLLFIFFCPLQSVYGIGFHGIPGRYCADRSPTCCPNRDDECTVPILGDHLCYCDMFCDRGEYGNDCCPDFKSICRFSAEKLTKGQPAF
;
A
#
# COMPACT_ATOMS: atom_id res chain seq x y z
N MET A 1 21.53 27.10 -33.49
CA MET A 1 21.68 27.05 -32.01
C MET A 1 20.38 27.41 -31.28
N ARG A 2 19.67 28.48 -31.67
CA ARG A 2 18.41 28.91 -31.03
C ARG A 2 17.26 27.88 -31.10
N VAL A 3 17.08 27.18 -32.22
CA VAL A 3 16.01 26.16 -32.39
C VAL A 3 16.22 24.93 -31.51
N LYS A 4 17.47 24.45 -31.40
CA LYS A 4 17.82 23.32 -30.51
C LYS A 4 17.58 23.68 -29.03
N LEU A 5 17.87 24.93 -28.65
CA LEU A 5 17.61 25.44 -27.31
C LEU A 5 16.10 25.52 -27.02
N ILE A 6 15.30 26.01 -27.98
CA ILE A 6 13.83 26.08 -27.84
C ILE A 6 13.23 24.67 -27.72
N LEU A 7 13.67 23.71 -28.53
CA LEU A 7 13.21 22.31 -28.45
C LEU A 7 13.56 21.66 -27.11
N LEU A 8 14.77 21.94 -26.58
CA LEU A 8 15.19 21.43 -25.28
C LEU A 8 14.39 22.05 -24.12
N LEU A 9 14.07 23.34 -24.20
CA LEU A 9 13.23 24.03 -23.21
C LEU A 9 11.77 23.53 -23.25
N LEU A 10 11.21 23.25 -24.43
CA LEU A 10 9.86 22.68 -24.56
C LEU A 10 9.80 21.25 -24.01
N PHE A 11 10.83 20.44 -24.23
CA PHE A 11 10.92 19.09 -23.68
C PHE A 11 10.97 19.12 -22.14
N ILE A 12 11.79 20.00 -21.56
CA ILE A 12 11.87 20.17 -20.09
C ILE A 12 10.59 20.75 -19.50
N PHE A 13 9.87 21.63 -20.21
CA PHE A 13 8.62 22.24 -19.74
C PHE A 13 7.42 21.28 -19.81
N PHE A 14 7.41 20.34 -20.78
CA PHE A 14 6.37 19.30 -20.91
C PHE A 14 6.69 18.00 -20.15
N CYS A 15 7.94 17.80 -19.68
CA CYS A 15 8.35 16.57 -18.98
C CYS A 15 7.88 16.43 -17.51
N PRO A 16 7.62 17.47 -16.70
CA PRO A 16 7.30 17.30 -15.28
C PRO A 16 5.79 17.11 -15.04
N LEU A 17 5.10 16.32 -15.87
CA LEU A 17 3.77 15.80 -15.54
C LEU A 17 3.79 14.26 -15.44
N GLN A 18 4.83 13.73 -14.81
CA GLN A 18 4.77 12.36 -14.32
C GLN A 18 4.03 12.38 -12.99
N SER A 19 2.73 12.12 -13.02
CA SER A 19 1.97 11.83 -11.81
C SER A 19 2.57 10.60 -11.14
N VAL A 20 3.36 10.81 -10.09
CA VAL A 20 3.83 9.72 -9.24
C VAL A 20 2.66 9.31 -8.37
N TYR A 21 1.90 8.31 -8.81
CA TYR A 21 0.90 7.66 -7.98
C TYR A 21 1.61 6.61 -7.11
N GLY A 22 1.58 6.79 -5.79
CA GLY A 22 2.03 5.76 -4.85
C GLY A 22 0.99 4.65 -4.77
N ILE A 23 1.21 3.55 -5.49
CA ILE A 23 0.26 2.43 -5.58
C ILE A 23 0.58 1.33 -4.54
N GLY A 24 0.74 1.71 -3.28
CA GLY A 24 0.94 0.78 -2.15
C GLY A 24 2.00 -0.31 -2.35
N PHE A 25 1.84 -1.43 -1.63
CA PHE A 25 2.81 -2.55 -1.61
C PHE A 25 2.31 -3.83 -2.30
N HIS A 26 1.25 -3.74 -3.10
CA HIS A 26 0.66 -4.92 -3.75
C HIS A 26 1.66 -5.67 -4.65
N GLY A 27 1.61 -7.00 -4.62
CA GLY A 27 2.43 -7.87 -5.48
C GLY A 27 3.83 -8.16 -4.94
N ILE A 28 4.26 -7.54 -3.85
CA ILE A 28 5.52 -7.90 -3.19
C ILE A 28 5.32 -9.23 -2.46
N PRO A 29 6.09 -10.30 -2.79
CA PRO A 29 5.94 -11.59 -2.14
C PRO A 29 6.49 -11.55 -0.72
N GLY A 30 5.81 -12.23 0.20
CA GLY A 30 6.27 -12.36 1.58
C GLY A 30 5.12 -12.65 2.54
N ARG A 31 5.48 -12.95 3.78
CA ARG A 31 4.56 -13.03 4.91
C ARG A 31 4.82 -11.80 5.78
N TYR A 32 3.80 -11.00 6.00
CA TYR A 32 3.90 -9.76 6.75
C TYR A 32 2.91 -9.80 7.91
N CYS A 33 1.64 -9.47 7.67
CA CYS A 33 0.62 -9.53 8.72
C CYS A 33 0.44 -10.96 9.26
N ALA A 34 0.67 -11.98 8.44
CA ALA A 34 0.59 -13.38 8.86
C ALA A 34 1.56 -13.76 9.99
N ASP A 35 2.71 -13.08 10.10
CA ASP A 35 3.77 -13.40 11.07
C ASP A 35 3.83 -12.39 12.23
N ARG A 36 3.01 -11.32 12.18
CA ARG A 36 2.88 -10.34 13.26
C ARG A 36 1.99 -10.88 14.38
N SER A 37 2.29 -10.50 15.63
CA SER A 37 1.42 -10.70 16.79
C SER A 37 1.27 -9.39 17.56
N PRO A 38 0.03 -8.90 17.80
CA PRO A 38 -1.23 -9.41 17.27
C PRO A 38 -1.25 -9.39 15.73
N THR A 39 -2.01 -10.29 15.10
CA THR A 39 -2.00 -10.41 13.62
C THR A 39 -2.54 -9.15 12.94
N CYS A 40 -3.65 -8.60 13.46
CA CYS A 40 -4.34 -7.44 12.89
C CYS A 40 -4.74 -6.46 14.00
N CYS A 41 -4.81 -5.17 13.69
CA CYS A 41 -5.28 -4.15 14.62
C CYS A 41 -6.63 -3.57 14.15
N PRO A 42 -7.65 -3.51 15.03
CA PRO A 42 -9.01 -3.14 14.62
C PRO A 42 -9.20 -1.66 14.28
N ASN A 43 -8.34 -0.79 14.83
CA ASN A 43 -8.38 0.67 14.63
C ASN A 43 -7.01 1.14 14.15
N ARG A 44 -6.92 2.42 13.76
CA ARG A 44 -5.63 3.08 13.46
C ARG A 44 -4.66 2.86 14.62
N ASP A 45 -3.54 2.25 14.32
CA ASP A 45 -2.48 1.95 15.27
C ASP A 45 -1.15 2.11 14.56
N ASP A 46 -0.43 3.18 14.90
CA ASP A 46 0.83 3.55 14.24
C ASP A 46 1.97 2.54 14.54
N GLU A 47 1.79 1.70 15.58
CA GLU A 47 2.69 0.60 15.93
C GLU A 47 2.27 -0.71 15.26
N CYS A 48 1.17 -0.71 14.48
CA CYS A 48 0.67 -1.86 13.75
C CYS A 48 1.41 -2.12 12.43
N THR A 49 2.74 -2.16 12.51
CA THR A 49 3.63 -2.16 11.35
C THR A 49 4.46 -3.44 11.21
N VAL A 50 4.97 -3.65 9.98
CA VAL A 50 5.95 -4.68 9.62
C VAL A 50 7.01 -4.05 8.71
N PRO A 51 8.30 -4.38 8.88
CA PRO A 51 9.35 -3.94 7.96
C PRO A 51 9.11 -4.42 6.53
N ILE A 52 9.33 -3.54 5.55
CA ILE A 52 9.22 -3.85 4.11
C ILE A 52 10.26 -3.03 3.35
N LEU A 53 10.83 -3.60 2.28
CA LEU A 53 11.77 -2.89 1.39
C LEU A 53 12.94 -2.16 2.11
N GLY A 54 13.46 -2.73 3.21
CA GLY A 54 14.56 -2.13 3.97
C GLY A 54 14.07 -1.35 5.18
N ASP A 55 14.15 -0.03 5.13
CA ASP A 55 13.79 0.90 6.21
C ASP A 55 12.34 1.43 6.13
N HIS A 56 11.54 0.92 5.18
CA HIS A 56 10.13 1.24 5.08
C HIS A 56 9.27 0.33 5.95
N LEU A 57 8.05 0.80 6.25
CA LEU A 57 7.05 0.07 7.00
C LEU A 57 5.78 -0.09 6.17
N CYS A 58 5.12 -1.23 6.33
CA CYS A 58 3.74 -1.43 5.92
C CYS A 58 2.87 -1.70 7.15
N TYR A 59 1.56 -1.48 7.01
CA TYR A 59 0.62 -1.55 8.12
C TYR A 59 -0.33 -2.76 8.02
N CYS A 60 -0.73 -3.27 9.19
CA CYS A 60 -1.68 -4.38 9.36
C CYS A 60 -2.97 -3.96 10.08
N ASP A 61 -3.16 -2.66 10.31
CA ASP A 61 -4.40 -2.12 10.87
C ASP A 61 -5.44 -1.81 9.79
N MET A 62 -6.71 -1.67 10.20
CA MET A 62 -7.81 -1.44 9.25
C MET A 62 -7.78 -0.05 8.57
N PHE A 63 -7.03 0.91 9.12
CA PHE A 63 -6.91 2.27 8.59
C PHE A 63 -5.94 2.36 7.39
N CYS A 64 -5.12 1.32 7.18
CA CYS A 64 -4.20 1.27 6.04
C CYS A 64 -4.92 1.21 4.68
N ASP A 65 -6.15 0.67 4.64
CA ASP A 65 -6.88 0.39 3.40
C ASP A 65 -7.75 1.58 2.99
N ARG A 66 -7.13 2.58 2.33
CA ARG A 66 -7.79 3.82 1.88
C ARG A 66 -8.28 3.78 0.42
N GLY A 67 -8.35 2.60 -0.18
CA GLY A 67 -8.85 2.41 -1.54
C GLY A 67 -7.94 3.04 -2.62
N GLU A 68 -8.54 3.77 -3.56
CA GLU A 68 -7.83 4.34 -4.73
C GLU A 68 -6.86 5.48 -4.39
N TYR A 69 -6.95 6.06 -3.18
CA TYR A 69 -6.15 7.22 -2.77
C TYR A 69 -4.79 6.85 -2.16
N GLY A 70 -4.38 5.58 -2.30
CA GLY A 70 -3.13 5.04 -1.78
C GLY A 70 -3.35 4.20 -0.51
N ASN A 71 -2.62 3.09 -0.41
CA ASN A 71 -2.71 2.16 0.70
C ASN A 71 -1.31 1.77 1.19
N ASP A 72 -1.03 2.03 2.46
CA ASP A 72 0.20 1.62 3.15
C ASP A 72 0.09 0.21 3.76
N CYS A 73 -0.98 -0.53 3.41
CA CYS A 73 -1.19 -1.90 3.84
C CYS A 73 -0.08 -2.84 3.37
N CYS A 74 0.29 -3.79 4.24
CA CYS A 74 1.17 -4.88 3.87
C CYS A 74 0.59 -5.72 2.71
N PRO A 75 1.44 -6.36 1.89
CA PRO A 75 1.00 -7.09 0.70
C PRO A 75 -0.05 -8.17 0.97
N ASP A 76 -0.01 -8.82 2.14
CA ASP A 76 -0.90 -9.89 2.57
C ASP A 76 -2.10 -9.42 3.43
N PHE A 77 -2.23 -8.11 3.69
CA PHE A 77 -3.26 -7.54 4.57
C PHE A 77 -4.68 -7.95 4.17
N LYS A 78 -5.04 -7.86 2.87
CA LYS A 78 -6.41 -8.16 2.44
C LYS A 78 -6.79 -9.61 2.75
N SER A 79 -5.91 -10.56 2.48
CA SER A 79 -6.12 -11.97 2.80
C SER A 79 -6.10 -12.26 4.30
N ILE A 80 -5.25 -11.57 5.08
CA ILE A 80 -4.98 -11.91 6.48
C ILE A 80 -5.85 -11.15 7.48
N CYS A 81 -6.22 -9.89 7.19
CA CYS A 81 -6.91 -9.00 8.11
C CYS A 81 -8.25 -8.48 7.60
N ARG A 82 -8.44 -8.34 6.29
CA ARG A 82 -9.72 -7.86 5.74
C ARG A 82 -10.73 -9.00 5.58
N PHE A 83 -10.39 -10.02 4.81
CA PHE A 83 -11.31 -11.12 4.50
C PHE A 83 -11.43 -12.14 5.65
N SER A 84 -10.42 -12.26 6.51
CA SER A 84 -10.53 -13.04 7.75
C SER A 84 -11.45 -12.37 8.77
N ALA A 85 -11.40 -11.04 8.91
CA ALA A 85 -12.25 -10.27 9.82
C ALA A 85 -13.71 -10.23 9.36
N GLU A 86 -13.97 -10.27 8.04
CA GLU A 86 -15.34 -10.43 7.53
C GLU A 86 -15.93 -11.81 7.91
N LYS A 87 -15.08 -12.84 7.97
CA LYS A 87 -15.46 -14.18 8.45
C LYS A 87 -15.75 -14.23 9.96
N LEU A 88 -15.17 -13.31 10.73
CA LEU A 88 -15.40 -13.18 12.18
C LEU A 88 -16.66 -12.35 12.51
N THR A 89 -17.10 -11.46 11.62
CA THR A 89 -18.25 -10.58 11.86
C THR A 89 -19.56 -11.14 11.29
N LYS A 90 -19.50 -12.06 10.33
CA LYS A 90 -20.67 -12.76 9.80
C LYS A 90 -20.48 -14.27 9.98
N GLY A 91 -21.14 -14.85 10.97
CA GLY A 91 -21.24 -16.30 11.14
C GLY A 91 -21.98 -16.96 9.97
N GLN A 92 -21.31 -17.12 8.82
CA GLN A 92 -21.82 -17.81 7.65
C GLN A 92 -20.87 -18.95 7.25
N PRO A 93 -21.40 -20.16 7.01
CA PRO A 93 -20.60 -21.33 6.73
C PRO A 93 -19.92 -21.21 5.36
N ALA A 94 -18.69 -21.69 5.29
CA ALA A 94 -17.99 -21.90 4.03
C ALA A 94 -18.75 -22.95 3.21
N PHE A 95 -19.04 -22.61 1.94
CA PHE A 95 -19.42 -23.59 0.92
C PHE A 95 -18.19 -24.39 0.48
#